data_AF-A0A917E9Z4-F1
#
_entry.id   AF-A0A917E9Z4-F1
#
_cell.length_a   1.000
_cell.length_b   1.000
_cell.length_c   1.000
_cell.angle_alpha   90.00
_cell.angle_beta   90.00
_cell.angle_gamma   90.00
#
_symmetry.space_group_name_H-M   'P 1'
#
loop_
_entity.id
_entity.type
_entity.pdbx_description
1 polymer ?
#
loop_
_entity_poly.entity_id
_entity_poly.type
_entity_poly.pdbx_seq_one_letter_code
_entity_poly.pdbx_strand_id
1 'polypeptide(L)'
;MKVFMLAASMMTLIAAGPVPDAAALHAGLAGRWTGSLGYRDYQTDKMSEIAVKTEIRALPDGVTVLRISEFDDGPRVGAVFITTASLHDSKAGTVSSATLRKGNSVEIETETLAVTAYVDAAHWTIVAEADGSDDDKPARLRVTEVRDGLLLTATKDVQPKGTATWAFRNRTLLRKAE
;
A
#
# COMPACT_ATOMS: atom_id res chain seq x y z
N MET A 1 -19.70 -17.20 63.53
CA MET A 1 -20.26 -16.56 62.31
C MET A 1 -19.10 -15.87 61.59
N LYS A 2 -18.55 -16.47 60.53
CA LYS A 2 -17.47 -15.89 59.72
C LYS A 2 -18.09 -15.36 58.42
N VAL A 3 -18.09 -14.04 58.26
CA VAL A 3 -18.53 -13.37 57.03
C VAL A 3 -17.36 -13.45 56.04
N PHE A 4 -17.58 -14.11 54.90
CA PHE A 4 -16.67 -14.05 53.76
C PHE A 4 -17.08 -12.86 52.88
N MET A 5 -16.20 -11.86 52.75
CA MET A 5 -16.31 -10.82 51.72
C MET A 5 -15.87 -11.42 50.39
N LEU A 6 -16.79 -11.49 49.42
CA LEU A 6 -16.41 -11.67 48.01
C LEU A 6 -15.92 -10.32 47.46
N ALA A 7 -14.64 -10.25 47.10
CA ALA A 7 -14.11 -9.18 46.27
C ALA A 7 -14.52 -9.44 44.81
N ALA A 8 -15.40 -8.61 44.26
CA ALA A 8 -15.71 -8.63 42.84
C ALA A 8 -14.59 -7.90 42.08
N SER A 9 -13.79 -8.63 41.31
CA SER A 9 -12.86 -8.05 40.36
C SER A 9 -13.64 -7.42 39.21
N MET A 10 -13.66 -6.08 39.13
CA MET A 10 -14.13 -5.38 37.94
C MET A 10 -13.13 -5.62 36.79
N MET A 11 -13.55 -6.40 35.78
CA MET A 11 -12.88 -6.41 34.48
C MET A 11 -13.24 -5.10 33.76
N THR A 12 -12.26 -4.21 33.62
CA THR A 12 -12.38 -3.04 32.77
C THR A 12 -12.39 -3.49 31.32
N LEU A 13 -13.52 -3.36 30.61
CA LEU A 13 -13.51 -3.45 29.15
C LEU A 13 -12.76 -2.23 28.60
N ILE A 14 -11.58 -2.46 28.03
CA ILE A 14 -10.92 -1.46 27.21
C ILE A 14 -11.69 -1.42 25.88
N ALA A 15 -12.41 -0.32 25.65
CA ALA A 15 -13.02 -0.08 24.35
C ALA A 15 -11.91 0.01 23.29
N ALA A 16 -12.02 -0.79 22.23
CA ALA A 16 -11.17 -0.62 21.07
C ALA A 16 -11.38 0.81 20.52
N GLY A 17 -10.29 1.56 20.37
CA GLY A 17 -10.35 2.89 19.76
C GLY A 17 -10.86 2.82 18.32
N PRO A 18 -11.29 3.96 17.73
CA PRO A 18 -11.72 3.99 16.34
C PRO A 18 -10.58 3.51 15.43
N VAL A 19 -10.90 2.63 14.48
CA VAL A 19 -9.96 2.21 13.43
C VAL A 19 -9.58 3.45 12.62
N PRO A 20 -8.28 3.78 12.48
CA PRO A 20 -7.84 4.90 11.66
C PRO A 20 -8.27 4.72 10.20
N ASP A 21 -8.50 5.82 9.50
CA ASP A 21 -8.70 5.77 8.06
C ASP A 21 -7.38 5.45 7.34
N ALA A 22 -7.49 5.10 6.05
CA ALA A 22 -6.33 4.76 5.24
C ALA A 22 -5.33 5.92 5.09
N ALA A 23 -5.82 7.17 5.12
CA ALA A 23 -4.96 8.37 5.03
C ALA A 23 -3.98 8.43 6.21
N ALA A 24 -4.48 8.25 7.44
CA ALA A 24 -3.65 8.22 8.64
C ALA A 24 -2.63 7.05 8.61
N LEU A 25 -3.05 5.87 8.13
CA LEU A 25 -2.17 4.70 8.04
C LEU A 25 -1.06 4.89 7.01
N HIS A 26 -1.37 5.44 5.82
CA HIS A 26 -0.39 5.77 4.79
C HIS A 26 0.55 6.90 5.24
N ALA A 27 0.04 7.93 5.94
CA ALA A 27 0.89 8.97 6.51
C ALA A 27 1.93 8.39 7.49
N GLY A 28 1.53 7.36 8.26
CA GLY A 28 2.41 6.61 9.16
C GLY A 28 3.53 5.83 8.47
N LEU A 29 3.55 5.74 7.14
CA LEU A 29 4.63 5.13 6.36
C LEU A 29 5.80 6.07 6.10
N ALA A 30 5.69 7.36 6.46
CA ALA A 30 6.76 8.33 6.26
C ALA A 30 8.12 7.81 6.77
N GLY A 31 9.16 7.99 5.95
CA GLY A 31 10.51 7.48 6.20
C GLY A 31 11.17 6.90 4.96
N ARG A 32 12.36 6.32 5.17
CA ARG A 32 13.14 5.63 4.15
C ARG A 32 12.92 4.12 4.24
N TRP A 33 12.88 3.49 3.09
CA TRP A 33 12.60 2.07 2.92
C TRP A 33 13.53 1.47 1.86
N THR A 34 13.85 0.19 2.01
CA THR A 34 14.63 -0.59 1.04
C THR A 34 13.99 -1.96 0.85
N GLY A 35 14.13 -2.55 -0.34
CA GLY A 35 13.64 -3.91 -0.58
C GLY A 35 13.64 -4.27 -2.05
N SER A 36 12.59 -4.94 -2.52
CA SER A 36 12.49 -5.40 -3.90
C SER A 36 11.15 -5.09 -4.56
N LEU A 37 11.22 -4.82 -5.87
CA LEU A 37 10.10 -4.84 -6.79
C LEU A 37 10.17 -6.15 -7.58
N GLY A 38 9.24 -7.06 -7.29
CA GLY A 38 9.03 -8.29 -8.03
C GLY A 38 7.95 -8.10 -9.09
N TYR A 39 8.20 -8.49 -10.33
CA TYR A 39 7.20 -8.46 -11.40
C TYR A 39 7.26 -9.72 -12.24
N ARG A 40 6.12 -10.03 -12.87
CA ARG A 40 5.95 -11.18 -13.74
C ARG A 40 6.05 -10.74 -15.20
N ASP A 41 6.91 -11.41 -15.95
CA ASP A 41 7.06 -11.15 -17.38
C ASP A 41 5.86 -11.67 -18.17
N TYR A 42 5.27 -10.84 -19.04
CA TYR A 42 4.06 -11.18 -19.80
C TYR A 42 4.26 -12.33 -20.80
N GLN A 43 5.48 -12.53 -21.29
CA GLN A 43 5.76 -13.53 -22.33
C GLN A 43 6.13 -14.88 -21.73
N THR A 44 6.80 -14.89 -20.59
CA THR A 44 7.44 -16.08 -20.02
C THR A 44 6.88 -16.50 -18.67
N ASP A 45 6.01 -15.68 -18.05
CA ASP A 45 5.44 -15.87 -16.70
C ASP A 45 6.50 -15.96 -15.58
N LYS A 46 7.76 -15.67 -15.90
CA LYS A 46 8.87 -15.72 -14.93
C LYS A 46 8.81 -14.51 -14.01
N MET A 47 9.15 -14.76 -12.75
CA MET A 47 9.37 -13.71 -11.76
C MET A 47 10.77 -13.13 -11.89
N SER A 48 10.85 -11.81 -11.92
CA SER A 48 12.08 -11.04 -11.80
C SER A 48 11.96 -10.14 -10.58
N GLU A 49 13.05 -9.94 -9.86
CA GLU A 49 13.12 -9.00 -8.75
C GLU A 49 14.23 -7.98 -8.97
N ILE A 50 13.93 -6.71 -8.69
CA ILE A 50 14.87 -5.60 -8.77
C ILE A 50 14.93 -4.94 -7.40
N ALA A 51 16.13 -4.65 -6.91
CA ALA A 51 16.31 -3.91 -5.66
C ALA A 51 15.76 -2.49 -5.81
N VAL A 52 14.95 -2.06 -4.85
CA VAL A 52 14.31 -0.74 -4.83
C VAL A 52 14.60 -0.02 -3.51
N LYS A 53 14.79 1.30 -3.60
CA LYS A 53 14.79 2.21 -2.45
C LYS A 53 13.56 3.11 -2.57
N THR A 54 12.88 3.36 -1.46
CA THR A 54 11.70 4.21 -1.45
C THR A 54 11.81 5.23 -0.30
N GLU A 55 11.55 6.50 -0.61
CA GLU A 55 11.33 7.53 0.38
C GLU A 55 9.85 7.93 0.36
N ILE A 56 9.21 7.92 1.53
CA ILE A 56 7.81 8.33 1.71
C ILE A 56 7.79 9.57 2.60
N ARG A 57 7.06 10.60 2.19
CA ARG A 57 6.84 11.83 2.95
C ARG A 57 5.34 12.10 3.07
N ALA A 58 4.82 12.14 4.29
CA ALA A 58 3.51 12.72 4.55
C ALA A 58 3.66 14.25 4.65
N LEU A 59 2.80 15.00 3.98
CA LEU A 59 2.83 16.45 4.04
C LEU A 59 2.06 16.98 5.27
N PRO A 60 2.34 18.22 5.72
CA PRO A 60 1.67 18.81 6.88
C PRO A 60 0.17 19.03 6.72
N ASP A 61 -0.36 18.93 5.50
CA ASP A 61 -1.80 19.03 5.23
C ASP A 61 -2.59 17.79 5.69
N GLY A 62 -1.89 16.72 6.09
CA GLY A 62 -2.48 15.49 6.64
C GLY A 62 -3.19 14.61 5.62
N VAL A 63 -3.21 15.00 4.34
CA VAL A 63 -3.94 14.29 3.27
C VAL A 63 -3.07 13.99 2.07
N THR A 64 -1.90 14.61 1.95
CA THR A 64 -0.98 14.39 0.84
C THR A 64 0.19 13.51 1.25
N VAL A 65 0.47 12.47 0.46
CA VAL A 65 1.64 11.61 0.60
C VAL A 65 2.46 11.64 -0.69
N LEU A 66 3.76 11.89 -0.56
CA LEU A 66 4.73 11.78 -1.65
C LEU A 66 5.53 10.49 -1.48
N ARG A 67 5.65 9.72 -2.55
CA ARG A 67 6.48 8.52 -2.62
C ARG A 67 7.46 8.66 -3.77
N ILE A 68 8.75 8.48 -3.49
CA ILE A 68 9.80 8.44 -4.51
C ILE A 68 10.46 7.07 -4.43
N SER A 69 10.39 6.30 -5.51
CA SER A 69 11.07 5.01 -5.61
C SER A 69 12.18 5.07 -6.65
N GLU A 70 13.31 4.45 -6.34
CA GLU A 70 14.51 4.40 -7.17
C GLU A 70 14.98 2.94 -7.32
N PHE A 71 15.31 2.54 -8.54
CA PHE A 71 15.93 1.25 -8.84
C PHE A 71 16.81 1.34 -10.10
N ASP A 72 17.73 0.40 -10.27
CA ASP A 72 18.56 0.27 -11.49
C ASP A 72 17.93 -0.79 -12.40
N ASP A 73 17.57 -0.39 -13.61
CA ASP A 73 16.96 -1.24 -14.65
C ASP A 73 18.01 -1.67 -15.70
N GLY A 74 19.24 -1.90 -15.22
CA GLY A 74 20.34 -2.50 -15.97
C GLY A 74 21.04 -1.54 -16.94
N PRO A 75 22.08 -2.02 -17.66
CA PRO A 75 23.01 -1.16 -18.39
C PRO A 75 22.40 -0.36 -19.54
N ARG A 76 21.21 -0.75 -20.03
CA ARG A 76 20.52 -0.06 -21.12
C ARG A 76 19.64 1.11 -20.63
N VAL A 77 19.00 0.94 -19.47
CA VAL A 77 18.05 1.91 -18.93
C VAL A 77 18.70 2.75 -17.81
N GLY A 78 19.48 2.11 -16.96
CA GLY A 78 20.12 2.70 -15.79
C GLY A 78 19.14 3.02 -14.68
N ALA A 79 19.45 4.06 -13.90
CA ALA A 79 18.63 4.48 -12.78
C ALA A 79 17.24 4.99 -13.22
N VAL A 80 16.20 4.39 -12.65
CA VAL A 80 14.80 4.75 -12.82
C VAL A 80 14.29 5.39 -11.53
N PHE A 81 13.61 6.52 -11.68
CA PHE A 81 12.89 7.19 -10.60
C PHE A 81 11.40 7.20 -10.91
N ILE A 82 10.60 6.84 -9.93
CA ILE A 82 9.14 6.95 -9.96
C ILE A 82 8.71 7.83 -8.80
N THR A 83 8.08 8.96 -9.12
CA THR A 83 7.50 9.86 -8.12
C THR A 83 5.99 9.75 -8.19
N THR A 84 5.37 9.41 -7.06
CA THR A 84 3.91 9.39 -6.91
C THR A 84 3.51 10.43 -5.88
N ALA A 85 2.57 11.30 -6.24
CA ALA A 85 1.88 12.19 -5.31
C ALA A 85 0.45 11.70 -5.14
N SER A 86 0.06 11.40 -3.90
CA SER A 86 -1.24 10.86 -3.55
C SER A 86 -2.00 11.85 -2.67
N LEU A 87 -3.25 12.12 -3.01
CA LEU A 87 -4.18 12.96 -2.25
C LEU A 87 -5.34 12.10 -1.74
N HIS A 88 -5.47 12.01 -0.43
CA HIS A 88 -6.52 11.25 0.23
C HIS A 88 -7.79 12.08 0.43
N ASP A 89 -8.94 11.47 0.13
CA ASP A 89 -10.26 11.97 0.52
C ASP A 89 -10.88 10.98 1.52
N SER A 90 -10.66 11.24 2.81
CA SER A 90 -11.21 10.41 3.90
C SER A 90 -12.73 10.35 3.92
N LYS A 91 -13.42 11.36 3.38
CA LYS A 91 -14.88 11.39 3.34
C LYS A 91 -15.41 10.47 2.24
N ALA A 92 -14.76 10.46 1.08
CA ALA A 92 -15.09 9.56 -0.02
C ALA A 92 -14.50 8.16 0.15
N GLY A 93 -13.50 7.99 1.02
CA GLY A 93 -12.77 6.73 1.17
C GLY A 93 -11.88 6.44 -0.04
N THR A 94 -11.33 7.47 -0.67
CA THR A 94 -10.55 7.33 -1.90
C THR A 94 -9.16 7.96 -1.78
N VAL A 95 -8.28 7.59 -2.72
CA VAL A 95 -7.02 8.27 -2.97
C VAL A 95 -6.87 8.52 -4.46
N SER A 96 -6.53 9.75 -4.83
CA SER A 96 -6.14 10.10 -6.19
C SER A 96 -4.63 10.25 -6.27
N SER A 97 -4.00 9.58 -7.22
CA SER A 97 -2.55 9.56 -7.36
C SER A 97 -2.12 10.04 -8.75
N ALA A 98 -1.05 10.82 -8.79
CA ALA A 98 -0.33 11.15 -10.01
C ALA A 98 1.08 10.53 -9.97
N THR A 99 1.39 9.67 -10.93
CA THR A 99 2.67 8.94 -11.02
C THR A 99 3.48 9.43 -12.21
N LEU A 100 4.73 9.79 -11.94
CA LEU A 100 5.68 10.35 -12.90
C LEU A 100 6.87 9.41 -13.03
N ARG A 101 7.15 8.99 -14.27
CA ARG A 101 8.36 8.25 -14.66
C ARG A 101 8.92 8.86 -15.94
N LYS A 102 10.22 9.15 -15.97
CA LYS A 102 10.88 9.70 -17.16
C LYS A 102 10.61 8.81 -18.38
N GLY A 103 10.16 9.42 -19.47
CA GLY A 103 9.86 8.72 -20.72
C GLY A 103 8.42 8.19 -20.84
N ASN A 104 7.62 8.26 -19.78
CA ASN A 104 6.21 7.88 -19.79
C ASN A 104 5.30 9.12 -19.68
N SER A 105 4.08 9.01 -20.19
CA SER A 105 2.99 9.93 -19.84
C SER A 105 2.72 9.88 -18.33
N VAL A 106 2.23 10.99 -17.77
CA VAL A 106 1.76 11.01 -16.38
C VAL A 106 0.58 10.05 -16.25
N GLU A 107 0.65 9.14 -15.29
CA GLU A 107 -0.43 8.23 -14.94
C GLU A 107 -1.24 8.87 -13.81
N ILE A 108 -2.57 8.96 -13.99
CA ILE A 108 -3.49 9.48 -12.99
C ILE A 108 -4.51 8.37 -12.69
N GLU A 109 -4.63 8.01 -11.42
CA GLU A 109 -5.52 6.95 -10.96
C GLU A 109 -6.29 7.43 -9.72
N THR A 110 -7.53 6.95 -9.55
CA THR A 110 -8.27 7.09 -8.30
C THR A 110 -8.72 5.73 -7.83
N GLU A 111 -8.35 5.39 -6.60
CA GLU A 111 -8.64 4.11 -5.98
C GLU A 111 -9.61 4.31 -4.80
N THR A 112 -10.49 3.33 -4.59
CA THR A 112 -11.26 3.20 -3.36
C THR A 112 -10.46 2.40 -2.35
N LEU A 113 -10.38 2.88 -1.11
CA LEU A 113 -9.58 2.30 -0.04
C LEU A 113 -10.47 1.63 1.01
N ALA A 114 -10.07 0.44 1.44
CA ALA A 114 -10.68 -0.28 2.55
C ALA A 114 -9.61 -0.78 3.52
N VAL A 115 -9.69 -0.36 4.79
CA VAL A 115 -8.92 -0.97 5.88
C VAL A 115 -9.60 -2.29 6.24
N THR A 116 -9.00 -3.41 5.86
CA THR A 116 -9.60 -4.74 6.00
C THR A 116 -9.11 -5.49 7.24
N ALA A 117 -7.95 -5.08 7.78
CA ALA A 117 -7.45 -5.55 9.07
C ALA A 117 -6.69 -4.42 9.76
N TYR A 118 -6.85 -4.30 11.08
CA TYR A 118 -6.14 -3.33 11.90
C TYR A 118 -5.89 -3.92 13.29
N VAL A 119 -4.62 -3.92 13.71
CA VAL A 119 -4.22 -4.25 15.07
C VAL A 119 -3.65 -3.01 15.74
N ASP A 120 -2.71 -2.32 15.08
CA ASP A 120 -2.14 -1.05 15.51
C ASP A 120 -1.56 -0.28 14.31
N ALA A 121 -0.91 0.87 14.55
CA ALA A 121 -0.35 1.73 13.50
C ALA A 121 0.74 1.09 12.64
N ALA A 122 1.37 0.00 13.11
CA ALA A 122 2.39 -0.76 12.41
C ALA A 122 1.91 -2.13 11.91
N HIS A 123 0.68 -2.54 12.22
CA HIS A 123 0.11 -3.84 11.86
C HIS A 123 -1.30 -3.67 11.28
N TRP A 124 -1.40 -3.66 9.96
CA TRP A 124 -2.66 -3.42 9.25
C TRP A 124 -2.66 -3.96 7.82
N THR A 125 -3.86 -4.04 7.23
CA THR A 125 -4.07 -4.36 5.83
C THR A 125 -5.03 -3.36 5.18
N ILE A 126 -4.61 -2.81 4.04
CA ILE A 126 -5.43 -1.95 3.19
C ILE A 126 -5.60 -2.64 1.83
N VAL A 127 -6.83 -2.60 1.31
CA VAL A 127 -7.13 -2.98 -0.06
C VAL A 127 -7.53 -1.72 -0.81
N ALA A 128 -6.80 -1.42 -1.89
CA ALA A 128 -7.12 -0.39 -2.85
C ALA A 128 -7.66 -1.03 -4.13
N GLU A 129 -8.78 -0.53 -4.67
CA GLU A 129 -9.34 -1.01 -5.94
C GLU A 129 -9.68 0.15 -6.89
N ALA A 130 -9.49 -0.10 -8.19
CA ALA A 130 -9.87 0.82 -9.26
C ALA A 130 -10.29 0.07 -10.54
N ASP A 131 -11.05 0.74 -11.40
CA ASP A 131 -11.13 0.40 -12.81
C ASP A 131 -9.93 1.02 -13.54
N GLY A 132 -9.28 0.26 -14.41
CA GLY A 132 -8.11 0.74 -15.16
C GLY A 132 -7.82 -0.12 -16.39
N SER A 133 -6.55 -0.17 -16.77
CA SER A 133 -6.08 -1.03 -17.85
C SER A 133 -4.84 -1.83 -17.44
N ASP A 134 -4.69 -2.98 -18.10
CA ASP A 134 -3.54 -3.87 -17.97
C ASP A 134 -3.27 -4.47 -19.36
N ASP A 135 -2.03 -4.33 -19.85
CA ASP A 135 -1.66 -4.69 -21.23
C ASP A 135 -2.63 -4.09 -22.28
N ASP A 136 -2.91 -2.78 -22.15
CA ASP A 136 -3.83 -2.00 -22.98
C ASP A 136 -5.27 -2.51 -23.04
N LYS A 137 -5.67 -3.40 -22.13
CA LYS A 137 -7.02 -3.95 -22.03
C LYS A 137 -7.71 -3.47 -20.75
N PRO A 138 -9.02 -3.18 -20.79
CA PRO A 138 -9.76 -2.83 -19.57
C PRO A 138 -9.70 -3.94 -18.52
N ALA A 139 -9.39 -3.55 -17.28
CA ALA A 139 -9.29 -4.45 -16.14
C ALA A 139 -9.78 -3.76 -14.85
N ARG A 140 -10.08 -4.56 -13.84
CA ARG A 140 -10.10 -4.10 -12.45
C ARG A 140 -8.72 -4.32 -11.86
N LEU A 141 -8.26 -3.35 -11.10
CA LEU A 141 -6.97 -3.34 -10.43
C LEU A 141 -7.23 -3.45 -8.93
N ARG A 142 -6.38 -4.23 -8.25
CA ARG A 142 -6.39 -4.33 -6.80
C ARG A 142 -4.98 -4.28 -6.27
N VAL A 143 -4.72 -3.41 -5.31
CA VAL A 143 -3.49 -3.42 -4.54
C VAL A 143 -3.83 -3.81 -3.11
N THR A 144 -3.24 -4.90 -2.63
CA THR A 144 -3.31 -5.29 -1.21
C THR A 144 -2.02 -4.89 -0.53
N GLU A 145 -2.12 -3.94 0.39
CA GLU A 145 -1.02 -3.50 1.24
C GLU A 145 -1.12 -4.15 2.61
N VAL A 146 -0.02 -4.75 3.08
CA VAL A 146 0.11 -5.33 4.41
C VAL A 146 1.31 -4.68 5.08
N ARG A 147 1.07 -4.01 6.20
CA ARG A 147 2.12 -3.54 7.10
C ARG A 147 2.23 -4.49 8.28
N ASP A 148 3.45 -4.96 8.53
CA ASP A 148 3.81 -5.84 9.65
C ASP A 148 5.10 -5.32 10.29
N GLY A 149 4.95 -4.47 11.29
CA GLY A 149 6.05 -3.77 11.95
C GLY A 149 6.82 -2.85 10.98
N LEU A 150 8.05 -3.26 10.67
CA LEU A 150 8.94 -2.57 9.74
C LEU A 150 8.84 -3.10 8.31
N LEU A 151 8.00 -4.10 8.06
CA LEU A 151 7.76 -4.66 6.73
C LEU A 151 6.50 -4.04 6.11
N LEU A 152 6.58 -3.66 4.85
CA LEU A 152 5.45 -3.26 4.02
C LEU A 152 5.46 -4.09 2.75
N THR A 153 4.39 -4.83 2.48
CA THR A 153 4.18 -5.54 1.23
C THR A 153 3.00 -4.92 0.49
N ALA A 154 3.17 -4.55 -0.78
CA ALA A 154 2.10 -4.12 -1.66
C ALA A 154 2.02 -5.09 -2.85
N THR A 155 0.92 -5.80 -2.99
CA THR A 155 0.71 -6.78 -4.07
C THR A 155 -0.36 -6.27 -5.03
N LYS A 156 -0.01 -6.11 -6.30
CA LYS A 156 -0.95 -5.75 -7.37
C LYS A 156 -1.46 -7.02 -8.05
N ASP A 157 -2.78 -7.18 -8.03
CA ASP A 157 -3.51 -8.13 -8.84
C ASP A 157 -4.36 -7.40 -9.89
N VAL A 158 -4.67 -8.09 -10.98
CA VAL A 158 -5.58 -7.60 -12.01
C VAL A 158 -6.65 -8.63 -12.33
N GLN A 159 -7.84 -8.15 -12.62
CA GLN A 159 -8.95 -8.94 -13.12
C GLN A 159 -9.37 -8.34 -14.47
N PRO A 160 -8.96 -8.94 -15.60
CA PRO A 160 -9.40 -8.49 -16.92
C PRO A 160 -10.93 -8.45 -17.01
N LYS A 161 -11.51 -7.42 -17.66
CA LYS A 161 -12.97 -7.32 -17.78
C LYS A 161 -13.54 -8.53 -18.52
N GLY A 162 -14.66 -9.04 -18.00
CA GLY A 162 -15.30 -10.26 -18.49
C GLY A 162 -14.75 -11.56 -17.90
N THR A 163 -13.76 -11.49 -16.99
CA THR A 163 -13.25 -12.64 -16.24
C THR A 163 -13.66 -12.56 -14.76
N ALA A 164 -13.64 -13.70 -14.08
CA ALA A 164 -13.89 -13.77 -12.64
C ALA A 164 -12.60 -13.88 -11.80
N THR A 165 -11.45 -14.05 -12.43
CA THR A 165 -10.20 -14.43 -11.77
C THR A 165 -9.26 -13.25 -11.61
N TRP A 166 -8.70 -13.09 -10.41
CA TRP A 166 -7.59 -12.19 -10.15
C TRP A 166 -6.27 -12.88 -10.47
N ALA A 167 -5.40 -12.18 -11.20
CA ALA A 167 -4.07 -12.63 -11.55
C ALA A 167 -3.02 -11.68 -10.95
N PHE A 168 -2.00 -12.27 -10.32
CA PHE A 168 -0.86 -11.54 -9.81
C PHE A 168 -0.11 -10.78 -10.92
N ARG A 169 0.26 -9.53 -10.67
CA ARG A 169 1.11 -8.72 -11.58
C ARG A 169 2.46 -8.39 -11.00
N ASN A 170 2.46 -7.75 -9.85
CA ASN A 170 3.70 -7.34 -9.21
C ASN A 170 3.55 -7.27 -7.69
N ARG A 171 4.69 -7.24 -7.02
CA ARG A 171 4.78 -7.08 -5.58
C ARG A 171 5.94 -6.18 -5.26
N THR A 172 5.69 -5.20 -4.41
CA THR A 172 6.75 -4.44 -3.73
C THR A 172 6.87 -4.95 -2.30
N LEU A 173 8.07 -5.33 -1.89
CA LEU A 173 8.41 -5.66 -0.51
C LEU A 173 9.41 -4.62 -0.02
N LEU A 174 9.08 -3.95 1.08
CA LEU A 174 9.88 -2.87 1.65
C LEU A 174 10.11 -3.11 3.14
N ARG A 175 11.33 -2.84 3.59
CA ARG A 175 11.72 -2.77 4.99
C ARG A 175 12.07 -1.33 5.33
N LYS A 176 11.50 -0.82 6.42
CA LYS A 176 11.79 0.52 6.92
C LYS A 176 13.22 0.55 7.46
N ALA A 177 13.95 1.62 7.17
CA ALA A 177 15.21 1.88 7.83
C ALA A 177 14.96 2.16 9.32
N GLU A 178 15.82 1.62 10.19
CA GLU A 178 15.82 1.89 11.63
C GLU A 178 16.26 3.33 11.95
#